data_AF-A0AAU9TB71-F1
#
_entry.id   AF-A0AAU9TB71-F1
#
_cell.length_a   1.000
_cell.length_b   1.000
_cell.length_c   1.000
_cell.angle_alpha   90.00
_cell.angle_beta   90.00
_cell.angle_gamma   90.00
#
_symmetry.space_group_name_H-M   'P 1'
#
loop_
_entity.id
_entity.type
_entity.pdbx_description
1 polymer ?
#
loop_
_entity_poly.entity_id
_entity_poly.type
_entity_poly.pdbx_seq_one_letter_code
_entity_poly.pdbx_strand_id
1 'polypeptide(L)'
;MRLVKCWFCSSTVYPGHGIQFVRNDAKIFRFCRSKCHKNFKMKRNPRKVKWTKAYRAAHGKDMTQDKTFEFEKKRNRPERYDRNVTENTLNAMKKIDKIRNQREAKYIIDRLMPNKKKVFKDAANELDTHIHLVRAPESLQQDAEKIKVDVSKNKSVQNEAMEE
;
A
#
# COMPACT_ATOMS: atom_id res chain seq x y z
N MET A 1 -16.69 7.82 -23.55
CA MET A 1 -15.67 8.42 -22.65
C MET A 1 -14.54 7.41 -22.43
N ARG A 2 -13.25 7.79 -22.46
CA ARG A 2 -12.12 6.84 -22.33
C ARG A 2 -11.28 7.16 -21.10
N LEU A 3 -11.06 6.14 -20.26
CA LEU A 3 -10.08 6.19 -19.18
C LEU A 3 -8.69 5.94 -19.77
N VAL A 4 -7.73 6.80 -19.45
CA VAL A 4 -6.36 6.66 -19.94
C VAL A 4 -5.43 6.38 -18.78
N LYS A 5 -4.39 5.58 -19.00
CA LYS A 5 -3.35 5.36 -17.99
C LYS A 5 -2.35 6.52 -18.01
N CYS A 6 -1.97 7.01 -16.84
CA CYS A 6 -0.93 8.01 -16.71
C CYS A 6 0.42 7.44 -17.16
N TRP A 7 1.19 8.24 -17.89
CA TRP A 7 2.51 7.83 -18.39
C TRP A 7 3.51 7.50 -17.26
N PHE A 8 3.46 8.22 -16.14
CA PHE A 8 4.42 8.08 -15.04
C PHE A 8 3.97 7.08 -13.97
N CYS A 9 2.75 7.26 -13.45
CA CYS A 9 2.20 6.48 -12.33
C CYS A 9 1.51 5.18 -12.79
N SER A 10 1.11 5.09 -14.06
CA SER A 10 0.18 4.08 -14.62
C SER A 10 -1.20 4.02 -13.95
N SER A 11 -1.52 4.95 -13.04
CA SER A 11 -2.89 5.10 -12.50
C SER A 11 -3.86 5.59 -13.57
N THR A 12 -5.13 5.33 -13.36
CA THR A 12 -6.23 5.78 -14.23
C THR A 12 -6.41 7.29 -14.16
N VAL A 13 -6.58 7.92 -15.32
CA VAL A 13 -6.88 9.34 -15.51
C VAL A 13 -8.31 9.43 -16.02
N TYR A 14 -9.18 9.98 -15.18
CA TYR A 14 -10.56 10.31 -15.54
C TYR A 14 -10.60 11.64 -16.31
N PRO A 15 -11.60 11.86 -17.17
CA PRO A 15 -11.71 13.13 -17.88
C PRO A 15 -11.92 14.30 -16.93
N GLY A 16 -11.42 15.47 -17.32
CA GLY A 16 -11.34 16.65 -16.45
C GLY A 16 -10.22 16.59 -15.41
N HIS A 17 -9.49 15.49 -15.28
CA HIS A 17 -8.38 15.37 -14.34
C HIS A 17 -7.01 15.32 -15.02
N GLY A 18 -6.02 15.87 -14.31
CA GLY A 18 -4.62 15.76 -14.68
C GLY A 18 -4.18 16.80 -15.72
N ILE A 19 -3.04 16.52 -16.36
CA ILE A 19 -2.42 17.42 -17.35
C ILE A 19 -1.99 16.58 -18.55
N GLN A 20 -2.16 17.13 -19.75
CA GLN A 20 -1.64 16.56 -20.97
C GLN A 20 -0.48 17.42 -21.48
N PHE A 21 0.66 16.80 -21.75
CA PHE A 21 1.80 17.41 -22.41
C PHE A 21 1.95 16.80 -23.80
N VAL A 22 1.98 17.65 -24.83
CA VAL A 22 2.23 17.26 -26.22
C VAL A 22 3.64 17.68 -26.55
N ARG A 23 4.47 16.72 -26.96
CA ARG A 23 5.85 16.98 -27.39
C ARG A 23 5.88 17.18 -28.91
N ASN A 24 6.92 17.87 -29.40
CA ASN A 24 7.09 18.21 -30.82
C ASN A 24 7.03 16.99 -31.77
N ASP A 25 7.35 15.78 -31.30
CA ASP A 25 7.21 14.52 -32.05
C ASP A 25 5.76 13.97 -32.07
N ALA A 26 4.78 14.83 -31.82
CA ALA A 26 3.37 14.51 -31.65
C ALA A 26 3.06 13.44 -30.57
N LYS A 27 4.01 13.12 -29.68
CA LYS A 27 3.75 12.18 -28.58
C LYS A 27 2.99 12.88 -27.46
N ILE A 28 1.90 12.23 -27.06
CA ILE A 28 1.02 12.72 -26.02
C ILE A 28 1.34 12.01 -24.70
N PHE A 29 1.77 12.78 -23.71
CA PHE A 29 1.99 12.32 -22.34
C PHE A 29 0.84 12.80 -21.46
N ARG A 30 0.08 11.87 -20.87
CA ARG A 30 -0.99 12.19 -19.92
C ARG A 30 -0.53 11.90 -18.50
N PHE A 31 -0.79 12.83 -17.59
CA PHE A 31 -0.38 12.73 -16.19
C PHE A 31 -1.59 12.74 -15.25
N CYS A 32 -1.59 11.84 -14.27
CA CYS A 32 -2.65 11.72 -13.27
C CYS A 32 -2.72 12.95 -12.34
N ARG A 33 -1.57 13.50 -11.95
CA ARG A 33 -1.42 14.59 -10.95
C ARG A 33 -0.18 15.43 -11.23
N SER A 34 -0.10 16.62 -10.62
CA SER A 34 1.07 17.50 -10.68
C SER A 34 2.37 16.82 -10.25
N LYS A 35 2.32 15.92 -9.25
CA LYS A 35 3.47 15.09 -8.82
C LYS A 35 4.10 14.33 -10.00
N CYS A 36 3.29 13.70 -10.84
CA CYS A 36 3.79 12.93 -11.99
C CYS A 36 4.38 13.84 -13.06
N HIS A 37 3.71 14.96 -13.32
CA HIS A 37 4.17 15.95 -14.29
C HIS A 37 5.49 16.60 -13.87
N LYS A 38 5.65 16.99 -12.59
CA LYS A 38 6.91 17.53 -12.05
C LYS A 38 8.05 16.51 -12.13
N ASN A 39 7.81 15.26 -11.75
CA ASN A 39 8.84 14.20 -11.88
C ASN A 39 9.24 13.94 -13.34
N PHE A 40 8.29 14.03 -14.27
CA PHE A 40 8.58 13.96 -15.71
C PHE A 40 9.44 15.13 -16.18
N LYS A 41 9.13 16.36 -15.77
CA LYS A 41 9.94 17.56 -16.07
C LYS A 41 11.36 17.45 -15.50
N MET A 42 11.50 16.86 -14.31
CA MET A 42 12.79 16.53 -13.69
C MET A 42 13.50 15.32 -14.34
N LYS A 43 12.98 14.79 -15.45
CA LYS A 43 13.53 13.65 -16.20
C LYS A 43 13.76 12.40 -15.33
N ARG A 44 12.99 12.21 -14.26
CA ARG A 44 13.10 11.01 -13.42
C ARG A 44 12.58 9.80 -14.18
N ASN A 45 13.30 8.69 -14.13
CA ASN A 45 12.88 7.44 -14.76
C ASN A 45 11.83 6.71 -13.88
N PRO A 46 10.59 6.49 -14.34
CA PRO A 46 9.56 5.81 -13.54
C PRO A 46 9.99 4.40 -13.11
N ARG A 47 10.81 3.69 -13.90
CA ARG A 47 11.34 2.36 -13.54
C ARG A 47 12.26 2.36 -12.32
N LYS A 48 12.82 3.51 -11.94
CA LYS A 48 13.65 3.68 -10.72
C LYS A 48 12.85 4.26 -9.54
N VAL A 49 11.64 4.75 -9.77
CA VAL A 49 10.82 5.40 -8.73
C VAL A 49 9.89 4.36 -8.08
N LYS A 50 10.22 4.02 -6.81
CA LYS A 50 9.67 2.87 -6.05
C LYS A 50 8.14 2.74 -6.00
N TRP A 51 7.42 3.86 -6.00
CA TRP A 51 5.96 3.88 -5.85
C TRP A 51 5.19 3.70 -7.17
N THR A 52 5.86 3.76 -8.32
CA THR A 52 5.19 3.59 -9.62
C THR A 52 4.89 2.13 -9.92
N LYS A 53 3.86 1.87 -10.74
CA LYS A 53 3.59 0.53 -11.24
C LYS A 53 4.69 0.01 -12.17
N ALA A 54 5.34 0.89 -12.94
CA ALA A 54 6.48 0.52 -13.77
C ALA A 54 7.66 -0.05 -12.94
N TYR A 55 7.99 0.57 -11.80
CA TYR A 55 8.98 0.03 -10.88
C TYR A 55 8.56 -1.33 -10.33
N ARG A 56 7.29 -1.45 -9.87
CA ARG A 56 6.77 -2.69 -9.30
C ARG A 56 6.81 -3.85 -10.28
N ALA A 57 6.42 -3.63 -11.54
CA ALA A 57 6.50 -4.64 -12.60
C ALA A 57 7.95 -5.05 -12.89
N ALA A 58 8.88 -4.09 -13.01
CA ALA A 58 10.29 -4.37 -13.31
C ALA A 58 11.02 -5.13 -12.19
N HIS A 59 10.58 -4.98 -10.93
CA HIS A 59 11.19 -5.62 -9.76
C HIS A 59 10.39 -6.83 -9.26
N GLY A 60 9.50 -7.40 -10.07
CA GLY A 60 8.72 -8.59 -9.71
C GLY A 60 7.84 -8.40 -8.47
N LYS A 61 7.33 -7.19 -8.23
CA LYS A 61 6.41 -6.91 -7.12
C LYS A 61 4.95 -7.14 -7.48
N ASP A 62 4.60 -6.94 -8.74
CA ASP A 62 3.27 -7.17 -9.29
C ASP A 62 3.37 -8.31 -10.34
N MET A 63 2.29 -9.08 -10.51
CA MET A 63 2.21 -10.11 -11.53
C MET A 63 2.21 -9.46 -12.92
N THR A 64 3.20 -9.78 -13.76
CA THR A 64 3.38 -9.17 -15.09
C THR A 64 2.95 -10.06 -16.25
N GLN A 65 3.04 -11.38 -16.07
CA GLN A 65 2.71 -12.38 -17.10
C GLN A 65 1.44 -13.14 -16.68
N ASP A 66 0.28 -12.72 -17.20
CA ASP A 66 -0.98 -13.46 -17.05
C ASP A 66 -1.84 -13.27 -18.29
N LYS A 67 -2.55 -14.34 -18.66
CA LYS A 67 -3.48 -14.37 -19.80
C LYS A 67 -4.64 -13.38 -19.61
N THR A 68 -4.97 -13.04 -18.35
CA THR A 68 -6.03 -12.05 -18.07
C THR A 68 -5.72 -10.67 -18.64
N PHE A 69 -4.45 -10.30 -18.81
CA PHE A 69 -4.06 -9.00 -19.35
C PHE A 69 -4.31 -8.88 -20.87
N GLU A 70 -4.39 -9.99 -21.59
CA GLU A 70 -4.63 -9.99 -23.04
C GLU A 70 -6.02 -9.45 -23.41
N PHE A 71 -6.97 -9.51 -22.48
CA PHE A 71 -8.33 -9.00 -22.67
C PHE A 71 -8.40 -7.46 -22.65
N GLU A 72 -7.45 -6.75 -22.03
CA GLU A 72 -7.41 -5.26 -21.97
C GLU A 72 -6.79 -4.64 -23.25
N LYS A 73 -6.56 -5.43 -24.31
CA LYS A 73 -5.91 -4.96 -25.54
C LYS A 73 -6.72 -3.89 -26.29
N LYS A 74 -6.01 -2.91 -26.85
CA LYS A 74 -6.62 -1.89 -27.72
C LYS A 74 -6.99 -2.51 -29.07
N ARG A 75 -8.28 -2.51 -29.42
CA ARG A 75 -8.78 -2.91 -30.73
C ARG A 75 -8.78 -1.72 -31.68
N ASN A 76 -8.12 -1.85 -32.84
CA ASN A 76 -8.10 -0.82 -33.87
C ASN A 76 -9.19 -1.02 -34.94
N ARG A 77 -9.69 -2.25 -35.11
CA ARG A 77 -10.81 -2.57 -35.99
C ARG A 77 -12.11 -2.61 -35.17
N PRO A 78 -13.12 -1.80 -35.49
CA PRO A 78 -14.44 -1.91 -34.87
C PRO A 78 -15.18 -3.11 -35.46
N GLU A 79 -16.00 -3.75 -34.63
CA GLU A 79 -16.98 -4.76 -35.04
C GLU A 79 -18.37 -4.10 -35.10
N ARG A 80 -19.28 -4.69 -35.89
CA ARG A 80 -20.69 -4.26 -35.87
C ARG A 80 -21.29 -4.56 -34.49
N TYR A 81 -22.19 -3.69 -34.06
CA TYR A 81 -22.89 -3.89 -32.80
C TYR A 81 -23.80 -5.12 -32.85
N ASP A 82 -23.66 -5.98 -31.85
CA ASP A 82 -24.57 -7.09 -31.58
C ASP A 82 -24.88 -7.09 -30.08
N ARG A 83 -26.17 -7.13 -29.74
CA ARG A 83 -26.66 -7.09 -28.36
C ARG A 83 -26.22 -8.33 -27.57
N ASN A 84 -26.28 -9.51 -28.17
CA ASN A 84 -25.92 -10.78 -27.51
C ASN A 84 -24.42 -10.80 -27.18
N VAL A 85 -23.59 -10.35 -28.12
CA VAL A 85 -22.14 -10.22 -27.90
C VAL A 85 -21.85 -9.20 -26.80
N THR A 86 -22.55 -8.06 -26.78
CA THR A 86 -22.39 -7.03 -25.76
C THR A 86 -22.76 -7.55 -24.36
N GLU A 87 -23.87 -8.28 -24.23
CA GLU A 87 -24.29 -8.86 -22.95
C GLU A 87 -23.30 -9.92 -22.44
N ASN A 88 -22.89 -10.83 -23.33
CA ASN A 88 -21.90 -11.86 -23.00
C ASN A 88 -20.56 -11.26 -22.58
N THR A 89 -20.12 -10.19 -23.25
CA THR A 89 -18.87 -9.49 -22.89
C THR A 89 -18.96 -8.80 -21.53
N LEU A 90 -20.08 -8.16 -21.18
CA LEU A 90 -20.26 -7.55 -19.85
C LEU A 90 -20.19 -8.60 -18.73
N ASN A 91 -20.80 -9.77 -18.93
CA ASN A 91 -20.74 -10.88 -17.99
C ASN A 91 -19.32 -11.46 -17.88
N ALA A 92 -18.64 -11.64 -19.03
CA ALA A 92 -17.25 -12.10 -19.07
C ALA A 92 -16.29 -11.14 -18.35
N MET A 93 -16.44 -9.83 -18.53
CA MET A 93 -15.58 -8.82 -17.89
C MET A 93 -15.59 -8.92 -16.36
N LYS A 94 -16.76 -9.08 -15.73
CA LYS A 94 -16.88 -9.26 -14.28
C LYS A 94 -16.15 -10.52 -13.79
N LYS A 95 -16.28 -11.62 -14.53
CA LYS A 95 -15.63 -12.89 -14.22
C LYS A 95 -14.11 -12.79 -14.35
N ILE A 96 -13.62 -12.15 -15.41
CA ILE A 96 -12.19 -11.93 -15.64
C ILE A 96 -11.59 -11.08 -14.52
N ASP A 97 -12.27 -10.01 -14.09
CA ASP A 97 -11.80 -9.15 -13.00
C ASP A 97 -11.69 -9.92 -11.68
N LYS A 98 -12.69 -10.75 -11.35
CA LYS A 98 -12.63 -11.63 -10.17
C LYS A 98 -11.42 -12.56 -10.20
N ILE A 99 -11.18 -13.22 -11.34
CA ILE A 99 -10.04 -14.14 -11.52
C ILE A 99 -8.72 -13.38 -11.38
N ARG A 100 -8.61 -12.20 -12.02
CA ARG A 100 -7.42 -11.35 -11.94
C ARG A 100 -7.12 -10.96 -10.50
N ASN A 101 -8.11 -10.45 -9.76
CA ASN A 101 -7.95 -10.04 -8.36
C ASN A 101 -7.51 -11.20 -7.46
N GLN A 102 -8.09 -12.40 -7.66
CA GLN A 102 -7.69 -13.60 -6.93
C GLN A 102 -6.23 -14.00 -7.22
N ARG A 103 -5.80 -13.98 -8.49
CA ARG A 103 -4.42 -14.29 -8.89
C ARG A 103 -3.42 -13.26 -8.37
N GLU A 104 -3.75 -11.97 -8.47
CA GLU A 104 -2.92 -10.89 -7.94
C GLU A 104 -2.76 -11.01 -6.41
N ALA A 105 -3.85 -11.31 -5.69
CA ALA A 105 -3.80 -11.53 -4.25
C ALA A 105 -2.91 -12.72 -3.89
N LYS A 106 -3.07 -13.86 -4.59
CA LYS A 106 -2.23 -15.05 -4.40
C LYS A 106 -0.74 -14.72 -4.62
N TYR A 107 -0.41 -14.04 -5.72
CA TYR A 107 0.96 -13.63 -6.02
C TYR A 107 1.58 -12.77 -4.90
N ILE A 108 0.80 -11.85 -4.33
CA ILE A 108 1.25 -11.01 -3.22
C ILE A 108 1.50 -11.84 -1.97
N ILE A 109 0.59 -12.77 -1.64
CA ILE A 109 0.72 -13.66 -0.49
C ILE A 109 1.97 -14.53 -0.63
N ASP A 110 2.13 -15.21 -1.76
CA ASP A 110 3.26 -16.10 -2.03
C ASP A 110 4.60 -15.35 -1.92
N ARG A 111 4.66 -14.10 -2.37
CA ARG A 111 5.84 -13.22 -2.24
C ARG A 111 6.14 -12.84 -0.78
N LEU A 112 5.12 -12.70 0.07
CA LEU A 112 5.28 -12.30 1.47
C LEU A 112 5.54 -13.49 2.41
N MET A 113 5.10 -14.70 2.05
CA MET A 113 5.25 -15.91 2.88
C MET A 113 6.69 -16.17 3.38
N PRO A 114 7.75 -16.05 2.56
CA PRO A 114 9.12 -16.31 3.02
C PRO A 114 9.59 -15.35 4.11
N ASN A 115 9.13 -14.10 4.08
CA ASN A 115 9.54 -13.10 5.08
C ASN A 115 8.97 -13.43 6.46
N LYS A 116 7.78 -14.01 6.54
CA LYS A 116 7.15 -14.40 7.82
C LYS A 116 8.02 -15.37 8.62
N LYS A 117 8.64 -16.35 7.94
CA LYS A 117 9.55 -17.32 8.59
C LYS A 117 10.82 -16.65 9.10
N LYS A 118 11.38 -15.70 8.34
CA LYS A 118 12.55 -14.92 8.75
C LYS A 118 12.26 -14.10 10.00
N VAL A 119 11.17 -13.33 9.97
CA VAL A 119 10.72 -12.52 11.12
C VAL A 119 10.54 -13.38 12.37
N PHE A 120 9.95 -14.57 12.26
CA PHE A 120 9.80 -15.46 13.41
C PHE A 120 11.16 -15.93 13.96
N LYS A 121 12.09 -16.30 13.08
CA LYS A 121 13.44 -16.70 13.48
C LYS A 121 14.21 -15.54 14.12
N ASP A 122 14.10 -14.35 13.54
CA ASP A 122 14.75 -13.14 14.05
C ASP A 122 14.19 -12.77 15.43
N ALA A 123 12.86 -12.84 15.61
CA ALA A 123 12.22 -12.62 16.91
C ALA A 123 12.62 -13.66 17.97
N ALA A 124 12.77 -14.93 17.59
CA ALA A 124 13.27 -15.97 18.50
C ALA A 124 14.72 -15.70 18.92
N ASN A 125 15.57 -15.27 17.97
CA ASN A 125 16.95 -14.86 18.28
C ASN A 125 16.98 -13.62 19.18
N GLU A 126 16.13 -12.62 18.94
CA GLU A 126 16.03 -11.42 19.77
C GLU A 126 15.64 -11.74 21.21
N LEU A 127 14.69 -12.68 21.42
CA LEU A 127 14.32 -13.14 22.75
C LEU A 127 15.47 -13.85 23.47
N ASP A 128 16.26 -14.65 22.75
CA ASP A 128 17.43 -15.35 23.30
C ASP A 128 18.54 -14.37 23.71
N THR A 129 18.87 -13.40 22.84
CA THR A 129 19.91 -12.41 23.12
C THR A 129 19.49 -11.38 24.18
N HIS A 130 18.22 -11.01 24.20
CA HIS A 130 17.67 -9.97 25.06
C HIS A 130 16.80 -10.51 26.19
N ILE A 131 16.98 -11.77 26.60
CA ILE A 131 16.22 -12.38 27.70
C ILE A 131 16.28 -11.54 28.99
N HIS A 132 17.39 -10.85 29.24
CA HIS A 132 17.61 -9.97 30.38
C HIS A 132 16.71 -8.72 30.41
N LEU A 133 16.17 -8.28 29.26
CA LEU A 133 15.21 -7.18 29.17
C LEU A 133 13.78 -7.65 29.48
N VAL A 134 13.53 -8.96 29.44
CA VAL A 134 12.23 -9.57 29.68
C VAL A 134 12.16 -10.00 31.15
N ARG A 135 11.50 -9.18 31.98
CA ARG A 135 11.26 -9.50 33.38
C ARG A 135 10.21 -10.61 33.50
N ALA A 136 10.51 -11.68 34.24
CA ALA A 136 9.57 -12.78 34.44
C ALA A 136 8.28 -12.27 35.12
N PRO A 137 7.08 -12.67 34.67
CA PRO A 137 5.81 -12.16 35.18
C PRO A 137 5.60 -12.37 36.69
N GLU A 138 6.17 -13.43 37.27
CA GLU A 138 6.14 -13.67 38.74
C GLU A 138 6.90 -12.59 39.53
N SER A 139 8.00 -12.06 38.99
CA SER A 139 8.77 -11.00 39.66
C SER A 139 8.05 -9.65 39.68
N LEU A 140 7.04 -9.44 38.81
CA LEU A 140 6.16 -8.27 38.87
C LEU A 140 5.10 -8.40 39.97
N GLN A 141 4.65 -9.62 40.28
CA GLN A 141 3.69 -9.86 41.38
C GLN A 141 4.33 -9.59 42.74
N GLN A 142 5.59 -10.01 42.93
CA GLN A 142 6.34 -9.76 44.16
C GLN A 142 6.65 -8.27 44.41
N ASP A 143 6.78 -7.46 43.36
CA ASP A 143 7.01 -6.02 43.47
C ASP A 143 5.71 -5.26 43.77
N ALA A 144 4.55 -5.73 43.26
CA ALA A 144 3.24 -5.16 43.57
C ALA A 144 2.85 -5.35 45.05
N GLU A 145 3.26 -6.46 45.65
CA GLU A 145 3.01 -6.74 47.08
C GLU A 145 3.89 -5.92 48.02
N LYS A 146 5.08 -5.49 47.58
CA LYS A 146 6.07 -4.76 48.40
C LYS A 146 5.81 -3.24 48.49
N ILE A 147 4.90 -2.69 47.69
CA ILE A 147 4.51 -1.26 47.75
C ILE A 147 3.23 -1.11 48.60
N LYS A 148 3.36 -1.33 49.91
CA LYS A 148 2.45 -0.74 50.91
C LYS A 148 3.30 0.04 51.89
N VAL A 149 3.60 1.29 51.54
CA VAL A 149 4.20 2.25 52.48
C VAL A 149 3.03 2.93 53.19
N ASP A 150 2.91 2.69 54.51
CA ASP A 150 1.95 3.42 55.35
C ASP A 150 2.38 4.89 55.43
N VAL A 151 1.62 5.76 54.76
CA VAL A 151 1.82 7.20 54.87
C VAL A 151 1.19 7.65 56.18
N SER A 152 2.03 7.95 57.19
CA SER A 152 1.57 8.56 58.42
C SER A 152 0.95 9.93 58.12
N LYS A 153 -0.34 10.09 58.40
CA LYS A 153 -1.05 11.36 58.31
C LYS A 153 -0.47 12.34 59.34
N ASN A 154 0.45 13.20 58.93
CA ASN A 154 0.82 14.36 59.74
C ASN A 154 -0.39 15.29 59.83
N LYS A 155 -0.78 15.61 61.08
CA LYS A 155 -1.87 16.52 61.43
C LYS A 155 -1.69 17.86 60.73
N SER A 156 -2.75 18.30 60.04
CA SER A 156 -2.89 19.68 59.56
C SER A 156 -2.88 20.63 60.75
N VAL A 157 -1.82 21.42 60.90
CA VAL A 157 -1.84 22.61 61.76
C VAL A 157 -2.66 23.67 61.02
N GLN A 158 -3.73 24.11 61.67
CA GLN A 158 -4.59 25.21 61.22
C GLN A 158 -3.76 26.49 61.14
N ASN A 159 -3.69 27.11 59.97
CA ASN A 159 -3.29 28.50 59.86
C ASN A 159 -4.56 29.33 59.72
N GLU A 160 -4.84 30.10 60.76
CA GLU A 160 -5.86 31.13 60.81
C GLU A 160 -5.58 32.21 59.76
N ALA A 161 -6.68 32.77 59.25
CA ALA A 161 -6.71 33.83 58.26
C ALA A 161 -6.06 35.12 58.77
N MET A 162 -5.41 35.85 57.89
CA MET A 162 -5.35 37.32 57.99
C MET A 162 -5.31 37.92 56.58
N GLU A 163 -6.29 38.80 56.34
CA GLU A 163 -6.54 39.59 55.14
C GLU A 163 -5.50 40.69 54.96
N GLU A 164 -5.05 40.91 53.72
CA GLU A 164 -5.11 42.17 52.92
C GLU A 164 -4.34 41.99 51.61
#